data_AF-A0A9D1RQU0-F1
#
_entry.id   AF-A0A9D1RQU0-F1
#
_cell.length_a   1.000
_cell.length_b   1.000
_cell.length_c   1.000
_cell.angle_alpha   90.00
_cell.angle_beta   90.00
_cell.angle_gamma   90.00
#
_symmetry.space_group_name_H-M   'P 1'
#
loop_
_entity.id
_entity.type
_entity.pdbx_description
1 polymer ?
#
loop_
_entity_poly.entity_id
_entity_poly.type
_entity_poly.pdbx_seq_one_letter_code
_entity_poly.pdbx_strand_id
1 'polypeptide(L)'
;MFTDKDSFSPQVNSIPLSDVDAQAAGRGGSIGDLVKDASTQISTLVRSEVELAKTEISSSAKKGGLAVGLFGAAAVVLAYSSFFFFFFLAELLDNWMPRWVAFLVVFLIMVVVVAILALVGVKFIKGVEKPQATIDSVGQLKSVVPGKKQAEEDDNGMYT
;
A
#
# COMPACT_ATOMS: atom_id res chain seq x y z
N MET A 1 -7.48 -22.46 -78.79
CA MET A 1 -8.35 -23.37 -78.02
C MET A 1 -8.37 -22.86 -76.58
N PHE A 2 -9.58 -22.55 -76.11
CA PHE A 2 -10.02 -22.40 -74.71
C PHE A 2 -9.40 -21.29 -73.84
N THR A 3 -10.10 -20.14 -73.82
CA THR A 3 -10.22 -19.32 -72.62
C THR A 3 -11.37 -19.93 -71.81
N ASP A 4 -11.10 -20.43 -70.61
CA ASP A 4 -12.16 -20.65 -69.62
C ASP A 4 -12.21 -19.39 -68.76
N LYS A 5 -13.37 -18.72 -68.78
CA LYS A 5 -13.61 -17.46 -68.07
C LYS A 5 -14.44 -17.65 -66.79
N ASP A 6 -14.67 -18.89 -66.38
CA ASP A 6 -15.60 -19.20 -65.31
C ASP A 6 -14.93 -20.11 -64.27
N SER A 7 -14.44 -19.56 -63.15
CA SER A 7 -14.40 -20.26 -61.82
C SER A 7 -13.56 -19.59 -60.73
N PHE A 8 -13.14 -18.32 -60.85
CA PHE A 8 -12.55 -17.62 -59.70
C PHE A 8 -13.63 -16.91 -58.89
N SER A 9 -14.20 -17.62 -57.91
CA SER A 9 -15.10 -17.08 -56.89
C SER A 9 -14.32 -16.87 -55.59
N PRO A 10 -13.76 -15.67 -55.33
CA PRO A 10 -13.10 -15.39 -54.07
C PRO A 10 -14.13 -15.48 -52.93
N GLN A 11 -14.03 -16.50 -52.09
CA GLN A 11 -14.82 -16.60 -50.87
C GLN A 11 -14.27 -15.60 -49.87
N VAL A 12 -14.80 -14.38 -49.93
CA VAL A 12 -14.57 -13.34 -48.93
C VAL A 12 -15.33 -13.78 -47.69
N ASN A 13 -14.62 -14.03 -46.60
CA ASN A 13 -15.23 -14.32 -45.32
C ASN A 13 -15.99 -13.05 -44.89
N SER A 14 -17.27 -12.97 -45.25
CA SER A 14 -18.11 -11.84 -44.87
C SER A 14 -18.27 -11.94 -43.37
N ILE A 15 -17.54 -11.11 -42.64
CA ILE A 15 -17.85 -10.78 -41.26
C ILE A 15 -19.36 -10.57 -41.22
N PRO A 16 -20.13 -11.36 -40.48
CA PRO A 16 -21.55 -11.10 -40.34
C PRO A 16 -21.66 -9.72 -39.72
N LEU A 17 -22.01 -8.73 -40.53
CA LEU A 17 -22.52 -7.45 -40.06
C LEU A 17 -23.91 -7.74 -39.49
N SER A 18 -23.95 -8.49 -38.40
CA SER A 18 -25.03 -8.35 -37.45
C SER A 18 -24.83 -6.95 -36.90
N ASP A 19 -25.60 -6.01 -37.43
CA ASP A 19 -25.62 -4.63 -36.97
C ASP A 19 -25.64 -4.67 -35.44
N VAL A 20 -24.56 -4.20 -34.82
CA VAL A 20 -24.56 -3.88 -33.39
C VAL A 20 -25.69 -2.88 -33.09
N ASP A 21 -26.17 -2.20 -34.13
CA ASP A 21 -27.29 -1.28 -34.13
C ASP A 21 -28.68 -1.95 -34.20
N ALA A 22 -28.81 -3.21 -34.64
CA ALA A 22 -30.10 -3.91 -34.62
C ALA A 22 -30.58 -4.20 -33.17
N GLN A 23 -29.66 -4.17 -32.20
CA GLN A 23 -29.99 -4.27 -30.78
C GLN A 23 -30.26 -2.90 -30.14
N ALA A 24 -29.85 -1.79 -30.79
CA ALA A 24 -30.07 -0.41 -30.35
C ALA A 24 -31.36 0.20 -30.94
N ALA A 25 -31.72 -0.15 -32.18
CA ALA A 25 -32.91 0.37 -32.86
C ALA A 25 -34.27 -0.16 -32.33
N GLY A 26 -34.25 -1.08 -31.35
CA GLY A 26 -35.43 -1.54 -30.61
C GLY A 26 -35.42 -1.20 -29.11
N ARG A 27 -34.36 -0.53 -28.60
CA ARG A 27 -34.25 -0.06 -27.22
C ARG A 27 -34.33 1.47 -27.18
N GLY A 28 -35.47 2.01 -27.61
CA GLY A 28 -35.94 3.27 -27.03
C GLY A 28 -36.37 3.01 -25.59
N GLY A 29 -35.41 2.65 -24.73
CA GLY A 29 -35.64 2.41 -23.32
C GLY A 29 -36.05 3.73 -22.67
N SER A 30 -36.95 3.65 -21.70
CA SER A 30 -37.33 4.82 -20.91
C SER A 30 -36.08 5.46 -20.27
N ILE A 31 -36.19 6.68 -19.76
CA ILE A 31 -35.10 7.31 -18.98
C ILE A 31 -34.59 6.36 -17.87
N GLY A 32 -35.47 5.51 -17.32
CA GLY A 32 -35.10 4.48 -16.34
C GLY A 32 -34.14 3.40 -16.88
N ASP A 33 -34.25 3.02 -18.16
CA ASP A 33 -33.36 2.03 -18.77
C ASP A 33 -31.97 2.63 -19.04
N LEU A 34 -31.90 3.89 -19.46
CA LEU A 34 -30.62 4.61 -19.63
C LEU A 34 -29.88 4.81 -18.31
N VAL A 35 -30.61 5.17 -17.24
CA VAL A 35 -30.03 5.31 -15.89
C VAL A 35 -29.54 3.95 -15.36
N LYS A 36 -30.29 2.87 -15.62
CA LYS A 36 -29.90 1.51 -15.24
C LYS A 36 -28.64 1.05 -15.97
N ASP A 37 -28.55 1.29 -17.28
CA ASP A 37 -27.38 0.93 -18.07
C ASP A 37 -26.15 1.74 -17.67
N ALA A 38 -26.30 3.06 -17.47
CA ALA A 38 -25.21 3.91 -16.98
C ALA A 38 -24.74 3.50 -15.58
N SER A 39 -25.67 3.20 -14.66
CA SER A 39 -25.34 2.73 -13.30
C SER A 39 -24.61 1.39 -13.33
N THR A 40 -24.99 0.51 -14.25
CA THR A 40 -24.32 -0.78 -14.45
C THR A 40 -22.90 -0.58 -14.96
N GLN A 41 -22.69 0.29 -15.95
CA GLN A 41 -21.35 0.59 -16.49
C GLN A 41 -20.42 1.22 -15.45
N ILE A 42 -20.93 2.16 -14.64
CA ILE A 42 -20.16 2.76 -13.55
C ILE A 42 -19.79 1.69 -12.51
N SER A 43 -20.74 0.81 -12.16
CA SER A 43 -20.47 -0.29 -11.22
C SER A 43 -19.40 -1.24 -11.75
N THR A 44 -19.42 -1.54 -13.06
CA THR A 44 -18.40 -2.36 -13.71
C THR A 44 -17.03 -1.67 -13.68
N LEU A 45 -16.96 -0.37 -13.97
CA LEU A 45 -15.71 0.39 -13.97
C LEU A 45 -15.09 0.49 -12.57
N VAL A 46 -15.90 0.79 -11.55
CA VAL A 46 -15.45 0.82 -10.15
C VAL A 46 -14.95 -0.57 -9.75
N ARG A 47 -15.65 -1.64 -10.14
CA ARG A 47 -15.23 -3.00 -9.82
C ARG A 47 -13.90 -3.36 -10.49
N SER A 48 -13.70 -2.99 -11.76
CA SER A 48 -12.43 -3.24 -12.46
C SER A 48 -11.27 -2.46 -11.85
N GLU A 49 -11.49 -1.22 -11.44
CA GLU A 49 -10.46 -0.39 -10.80
C GLU A 49 -10.06 -0.98 -9.45
N VAL A 50 -11.02 -1.47 -8.68
CA VAL A 50 -10.76 -2.18 -7.40
C VAL A 50 -10.00 -3.49 -7.64
N GLU A 51 -10.36 -4.26 -8.67
CA GLU A 51 -9.66 -5.50 -9.00
C GLU A 51 -8.22 -5.23 -9.45
N LEU A 52 -8.00 -4.19 -10.26
CA LEU A 52 -6.67 -3.75 -10.65
C LEU A 52 -5.86 -3.29 -9.44
N ALA A 53 -6.40 -2.37 -8.64
CA ALA A 53 -5.77 -1.89 -7.41
C ALA A 53 -5.45 -3.05 -6.45
N LYS A 54 -6.34 -4.03 -6.32
CA LYS A 54 -6.10 -5.23 -5.50
C LYS A 54 -4.92 -6.04 -6.04
N THR A 55 -4.81 -6.24 -7.35
CA THR A 55 -3.67 -6.96 -7.92
C THR A 55 -2.36 -6.21 -7.72
N GLU A 56 -2.34 -4.89 -7.94
CA GLU A 56 -1.16 -4.06 -7.77
C GLU A 56 -0.72 -3.97 -6.30
N ILE A 57 -1.66 -3.70 -5.39
CA ILE A 57 -1.41 -3.67 -3.96
C ILE A 57 -0.95 -5.05 -3.48
N SER A 58 -1.58 -6.15 -3.92
CA SER A 58 -1.17 -7.49 -3.48
C SER A 58 0.24 -7.87 -3.95
N SER A 59 0.62 -7.47 -5.16
CA SER A 59 1.98 -7.66 -5.69
C SER A 59 3.00 -6.84 -4.89
N SER A 60 2.69 -5.57 -4.65
CA SER A 60 3.52 -4.66 -3.86
C SER A 60 3.63 -5.11 -2.40
N ALA A 61 2.54 -5.59 -1.80
CA ALA A 61 2.52 -6.11 -0.43
C ALA A 61 3.33 -7.40 -0.28
N LYS A 62 3.30 -8.32 -1.26
CA LYS A 62 4.14 -9.52 -1.25
C LYS A 62 5.62 -9.17 -1.31
N LYS A 63 6.01 -8.28 -2.24
CA LYS A 63 7.41 -7.84 -2.38
C LYS A 63 7.88 -7.06 -1.15
N GLY A 64 7.05 -6.14 -0.65
CA GLY A 64 7.32 -5.40 0.57
C GLY A 64 7.43 -6.31 1.79
N GLY A 65 6.53 -7.28 1.94
CA GLY A 65 6.56 -8.28 3.01
C GLY A 65 7.81 -9.16 2.96
N LEU A 66 8.22 -9.59 1.76
CA LEU A 66 9.47 -10.33 1.58
C LEU A 66 10.69 -9.47 1.97
N ALA A 67 10.73 -8.21 1.53
CA ALA A 67 11.83 -7.30 1.87
C ALA A 67 11.91 -7.08 3.39
N VAL A 68 10.78 -6.77 4.04
CA VAL A 68 10.72 -6.63 5.50
C VAL A 68 11.14 -7.92 6.21
N GLY A 69 10.69 -9.08 5.72
CA GLY A 69 11.09 -10.38 6.26
C GLY A 69 12.60 -10.63 6.14
N LEU A 70 13.19 -10.37 4.97
CA LEU A 70 14.62 -10.55 4.73
C LEU A 70 15.46 -9.56 5.53
N PHE A 71 15.09 -8.28 5.56
CA PHE A 71 15.80 -7.27 6.36
C PHE A 71 15.64 -7.54 7.86
N GLY A 72 14.48 -8.01 8.31
CA GLY A 72 14.26 -8.44 9.69
C GLY A 72 15.16 -9.62 10.07
N ALA A 73 15.20 -10.66 9.22
CA ALA A 73 16.08 -11.81 9.42
C ALA A 73 17.56 -11.39 9.39
N ALA A 74 17.97 -10.56 8.45
CA ALA A 74 19.34 -10.03 8.36
C ALA A 74 19.71 -9.22 9.60
N ALA A 75 18.81 -8.38 10.12
CA ALA A 75 19.04 -7.61 11.34
C ALA A 75 19.22 -8.53 12.57
N VAL A 76 18.43 -9.59 12.69
CA VAL A 76 18.59 -10.60 13.75
C VAL A 76 19.94 -11.30 13.64
N VAL A 77 20.28 -11.80 12.46
CA VAL A 77 21.58 -12.45 12.22
C VAL A 77 22.72 -11.50 12.55
N LEU A 78 22.68 -10.26 12.05
CA LEU A 78 23.68 -9.23 12.32
C LEU A 78 23.79 -8.95 13.84
N ALA A 79 22.68 -8.84 14.55
CA ALA A 79 22.66 -8.60 15.99
C ALA A 79 23.34 -9.74 16.76
N TYR A 80 23.04 -11.00 16.44
CA TYR A 80 23.70 -12.16 17.05
C TYR A 80 25.17 -12.27 16.65
N SER A 81 25.50 -12.07 15.36
CA SER A 81 26.88 -12.09 14.87
C SER A 81 27.74 -10.99 15.46
N SER A 82 27.15 -9.83 15.80
CA SER A 82 27.87 -8.72 16.42
C SER A 82 28.50 -9.12 17.75
N PHE A 83 27.82 -9.97 18.55
CA PHE A 83 28.40 -10.50 19.79
C PHE A 83 29.71 -11.25 19.54
N PHE A 84 29.73 -12.15 18.56
CA PHE A 84 30.93 -12.90 18.17
C PHE A 84 32.00 -11.98 17.58
N PHE A 85 31.61 -10.97 16.80
CA PHE A 85 32.54 -10.01 16.23
C PHE A 85 33.27 -9.20 17.32
N PHE A 86 32.57 -8.70 18.33
CA PHE A 86 33.20 -7.96 19.43
C PHE A 86 34.06 -8.87 20.32
N PHE A 87 33.64 -10.12 20.54
CA PHE A 87 34.47 -11.11 21.21
C PHE A 87 35.77 -11.38 20.43
N PHE A 88 35.66 -11.61 19.12
CA PHE A 88 36.81 -11.73 18.22
C PHE A 88 37.71 -10.50 18.28
N LEU A 89 37.14 -9.28 18.28
CA LEU A 89 37.93 -8.05 18.35
C LEU A 89 38.70 -7.93 19.66
N ALA A 90 38.09 -8.34 20.79
CA ALA A 90 38.76 -8.36 22.08
C ALA A 90 39.91 -9.38 22.10
N GLU A 91 39.69 -10.60 21.60
CA GLU A 91 40.73 -11.64 21.49
C GLU A 91 41.83 -11.25 20.48
N LEU A 92 41.50 -10.50 19.44
CA LEU A 92 42.49 -9.95 18.52
C LEU A 92 43.39 -8.95 19.24
N LEU A 93 42.80 -8.02 20.00
CA LEU A 93 43.54 -7.02 20.78
C LEU A 93 44.39 -7.63 21.91
N ASP A 94 43.99 -8.79 22.46
CA ASP A 94 44.76 -9.54 23.47
C ASP A 94 46.19 -9.88 23.02
N ASN A 95 46.46 -9.91 21.71
CA ASN A 95 47.81 -10.13 21.18
C ASN A 95 48.80 -8.98 21.49
N TRP A 96 48.30 -7.77 21.79
CA TRP A 96 49.13 -6.58 22.06
C TRP A 96 48.97 -6.02 23.47
N MET A 97 47.98 -6.48 24.25
CA MET A 97 47.70 -5.95 25.58
C MET A 97 47.03 -7.01 26.47
N PRO A 98 47.03 -6.85 27.81
CA PRO A 98 46.37 -7.81 28.68
C PRO A 98 44.88 -7.95 28.36
N ARG A 99 44.38 -9.19 28.33
CA ARG A 99 42.99 -9.54 28.02
C ARG A 99 41.96 -8.60 28.62
N TRP A 100 42.02 -8.34 29.92
CA TRP A 100 41.05 -7.47 30.59
C TRP A 100 41.01 -6.04 30.02
N VAL A 101 42.16 -5.51 29.57
CA VAL A 101 42.24 -4.18 28.93
C VAL A 101 41.65 -4.24 27.53
N ALA A 102 41.91 -5.30 26.76
CA ALA A 102 41.33 -5.49 25.44
C ALA A 102 39.79 -5.47 25.48
N PHE A 103 39.19 -6.22 26.41
CA PHE A 103 37.74 -6.20 26.61
C PHE A 103 37.23 -4.82 27.04
N LEU A 104 37.96 -4.09 27.88
CA LEU A 104 37.59 -2.73 28.30
C LEU A 104 37.64 -1.74 27.12
N VAL A 105 38.64 -1.84 26.25
CA VAL A 105 38.74 -1.01 25.03
C VAL A 105 37.55 -1.28 24.10
N VAL A 106 37.22 -2.55 23.84
CA VAL A 106 36.06 -2.91 23.01
C VAL A 106 34.76 -2.40 23.62
N PHE A 107 34.59 -2.50 24.93
CA PHE A 107 33.44 -1.93 25.64
C PHE A 107 33.32 -0.42 25.42
N LEU A 108 34.42 0.33 25.53
CA LEU A 108 34.40 1.78 25.28
C LEU A 108 34.05 2.11 23.82
N ILE A 109 34.55 1.33 22.86
CA ILE A 109 34.16 1.46 21.44
C ILE A 109 32.63 1.28 21.29
N MET A 110 32.05 0.27 21.94
CA MET A 110 30.60 0.06 21.90
C MET A 110 29.81 1.22 22.51
N VAL A 111 30.27 1.80 23.62
CA VAL A 111 29.64 2.98 24.23
C VAL A 111 29.66 4.17 23.26
N VAL A 112 30.77 4.40 22.55
CA VAL A 112 30.86 5.46 21.53
C VAL A 112 29.88 5.21 20.39
N VAL A 113 29.79 3.97 19.89
CA VAL A 113 28.82 3.60 18.85
C VAL A 113 27.39 3.86 19.31
N VAL A 114 27.03 3.46 20.54
CA VAL A 114 25.70 3.72 21.12
C VAL A 114 25.42 5.23 21.21
N ALA A 115 26.40 6.02 21.66
CA ALA A 115 26.24 7.47 21.73
C ALA A 115 25.97 8.09 20.35
N ILE A 116 26.72 7.67 19.32
CA ILE A 116 26.52 8.13 17.94
C ILE A 116 25.13 7.73 17.43
N LEU A 117 24.73 6.47 17.61
CA LEU A 117 23.42 5.98 17.16
C LEU A 117 22.27 6.71 17.87
N ALA A 118 22.38 6.95 19.18
CA ALA A 118 21.39 7.70 19.93
C ALA A 118 21.27 9.15 19.43
N LEU A 119 22.40 9.82 19.17
CA LEU A 119 22.41 11.18 18.65
C LEU A 119 21.79 11.26 17.24
N VAL A 120 22.14 10.33 16.36
CA VAL A 120 21.57 10.24 15.01
C VAL A 120 20.07 9.95 15.09
N GLY A 121 19.64 9.01 15.94
CA GLY A 121 18.23 8.69 16.14
C GLY A 121 17.42 9.89 16.63
N VAL A 122 17.93 10.64 17.60
CA VAL A 122 17.30 11.88 18.08
C VAL A 122 17.20 12.93 16.98
N LYS A 123 18.25 13.11 16.16
CA LYS A 123 18.20 14.04 15.03
C LYS A 123 17.19 13.61 13.97
N PHE A 124 17.12 12.32 13.67
CA PHE A 124 16.18 11.77 12.71
C PHE A 124 14.73 12.03 13.15
N ILE A 125 14.40 11.71 14.41
CA ILE A 125 13.05 11.93 14.97
C ILE A 125 12.68 13.41 14.95
N LYS A 126 13.62 14.31 15.28
CA LYS A 126 13.38 15.76 15.27
C LYS A 126 13.12 16.33 13.87
N GLY A 127 13.64 15.67 12.83
CA GLY A 127 13.45 16.08 11.44
C GLY A 127 12.12 15.61 10.81
N VAL A 128 11.39 14.69 11.46
CA VAL A 128 10.10 14.21 10.96
C VAL A 128 9.00 15.18 11.40
N GLU A 129 8.47 15.97 10.47
CA GLU A 129 7.25 16.75 10.71
C GLU A 129 6.09 15.83 11.07
N LYS A 130 5.38 16.17 12.15
CA LYS A 130 4.14 15.47 12.50
C LYS A 130 3.14 15.63 11.34
N PRO A 131 2.37 14.60 10.96
CA PRO A 131 1.40 14.70 9.88
C PRO A 131 0.20 15.56 10.31
N GLN A 132 0.37 16.89 10.27
CA GLN A 132 -0.61 17.88 10.74
C GLN A 132 -1.95 17.73 10.02
N ALA A 133 -1.93 17.59 8.68
CA ALA A 133 -3.14 17.41 7.89
C ALA A 133 -3.99 16.17 8.29
N THR A 134 -3.33 15.07 8.67
CA THR A 134 -4.03 13.87 9.17
C THR A 134 -4.60 14.10 10.57
N ILE A 135 -3.90 14.84 11.42
CA ILE A 135 -4.38 15.19 12.76
C ILE A 135 -5.59 16.13 12.67
N ASP A 136 -5.53 17.12 11.78
CA ASP A 136 -6.59 18.12 11.59
C ASP A 136 -7.86 17.48 11.01
N SER A 137 -7.72 16.61 10.00
CA SER A 137 -8.86 15.90 9.41
C SER A 137 -9.55 14.95 10.41
N VAL A 138 -8.79 14.22 11.24
CA VAL A 138 -9.36 13.41 12.33
C VAL A 138 -10.00 14.27 13.42
N GLY A 139 -9.45 15.46 13.69
CA GLY A 139 -10.03 16.45 14.59
C GLY A 139 -11.39 16.96 14.10
N GLN A 140 -11.48 17.30 12.81
CA GLN A 140 -12.74 17.70 12.18
C GLN A 140 -13.77 16.57 12.18
N LEU A 141 -13.34 15.32 11.96
CA LEU A 141 -14.24 14.15 12.02
C LEU A 141 -14.91 13.96 13.39
N LYS A 142 -14.25 14.32 14.51
CA LYS A 142 -14.90 14.29 15.83
C LYS A 142 -16.06 15.29 15.97
N SER A 143 -16.02 16.42 15.25
CA SER A 143 -17.07 17.44 15.34
C SER A 143 -18.35 17.08 14.57
N VAL A 144 -18.28 16.10 13.67
CA VAL A 144 -19.41 15.62 12.87
C VAL A 144 -20.00 14.30 13.37
N VAL A 145 -19.47 13.72 14.46
CA VAL A 145 -20.09 12.56 15.13
C VAL A 145 -21.24 13.06 16.00
N PRO A 146 -22.52 12.83 15.64
CA PRO A 146 -23.66 13.22 16.44
C PRO A 146 -23.80 12.21 17.58
N GLY A 147 -23.42 12.58 18.78
CA GLY A 147 -23.50 11.69 19.93
C GLY A 147 -23.32 12.42 21.25
N LYS A 148 -24.45 12.65 21.93
CA LYS A 148 -24.64 13.20 23.29
C LYS A 148 -24.62 14.73 23.44
N LYS A 149 -25.60 15.45 22.86
CA LYS A 149 -26.17 16.70 23.42
C LYS A 149 -27.58 17.00 22.88
N GLN A 150 -28.48 16.01 22.91
CA GLN A 150 -29.85 16.22 22.41
C GLN A 150 -30.90 15.35 23.14
N ALA A 151 -30.64 15.01 24.41
CA ALA A 151 -31.57 14.25 25.23
C ALA A 151 -31.90 14.93 26.57
N GLU A 152 -31.61 16.23 26.74
CA GLU A 152 -31.75 16.91 28.04
C GLU A 152 -32.45 18.27 27.97
N GLU A 153 -33.02 18.67 26.83
CA GLU A 153 -33.62 20.01 26.63
C GLU A 153 -35.01 19.99 26.00
N ASP A 154 -35.79 18.90 26.17
CA ASP A 154 -37.17 18.83 25.65
C ASP A 154 -38.15 18.13 26.62
N ASP A 155 -37.92 18.24 27.94
CA ASP A 155 -38.80 17.69 28.97
C ASP A 155 -38.95 18.65 30.17
N ASN A 156 -39.22 19.93 29.92
CA ASN A 156 -39.46 20.91 31.00
C ASN A 156 -40.42 22.06 30.63
N GLY A 157 -41.37 21.81 29.71
CA GLY A 157 -42.22 22.87 29.14
C GLY A 157 -43.73 22.69 29.22
N MET A 158 -44.26 21.65 29.90
CA MET A 158 -45.68 21.28 29.80
C MET A 158 -46.42 21.25 31.15
N TYR A 159 -46.29 22.29 31.98
CA TYR A 159 -47.19 22.55 33.10
C TYR A 159 -47.28 24.05 33.44
N THR A 160 -48.08 24.82 32.68
CA THR A 160 -48.75 26.05 33.14
C THR A 160 -50.03 26.27 32.35
#